data_AF-A0A6P3YEC5-F1
#
_entry.id   AF-A0A6P3YEC5-F1
#
_cell.length_a   1.000
_cell.length_b   1.000
_cell.length_c   1.000
_cell.angle_alpha   90.00
_cell.angle_beta   90.00
_cell.angle_gamma   90.00
#
_symmetry.space_group_name_H-M   'P 1'
#
loop_
_entity.id
_entity.type
_entity.pdbx_description
1 polymer ?
#
loop_
_entity_poly.entity_id
_entity_poly.type
_entity_poly.pdbx_seq_one_letter_code
_entity_poly.pdbx_strand_id
1 'polypeptide(L)'
;MSCSVELRQRRQQGIVEDPHRLAAMMNKSQRLILGLLVLLLVDIIWVSSSELTKYIYREAAFEKPFFSTYVRTSMFTLYLLGLCFWPPWREQCNKPATYMFIDPNVEDDNFYSEANTSLSDPTFVPIKTPDHCDRSSGTESDDSSIRSVRFSKLAEVRHMSESDATEALLARLSYQASVRAGEHARRQANKFSVQKVAKIALMFCLFWFMANYTYQISLEQTEARIVTVLSSTSSLFTLFLAAFFPSNGGDKFTLSKLTAVVISIFGLRKVDHEDKMDIPMFFGFVGIFNLTLLWPLFFILHYGHWEEFEWPNSHQWTFLIINGLIGTVLGEVLWLWGCFLTSSLVATLAVSLTMPMSMVADVLLKKVEYPCIFYLGSIPMLLAFLTVSLLSYYDNWDPVMDLIKRFYIWICRRNNRSTRIPDLEAEQTESLIGIDSGDHEA
;
A
#
# COMPACT_ATOMS: atom_id res chain seq x y z
N MET A 1 -15.27 0.83 36.33
CA MET A 1 -15.73 1.40 35.05
C MET A 1 -14.67 1.31 33.95
N SER A 2 -13.37 1.49 34.24
CA SER A 2 -12.27 1.32 33.26
C SER A 2 -12.21 -0.07 32.62
N CYS A 3 -12.40 -1.14 33.39
CA CYS A 3 -12.40 -2.52 32.87
C CYS A 3 -13.53 -2.79 31.86
N SER A 4 -14.69 -2.11 31.98
CA SER A 4 -15.83 -2.30 31.07
C SER A 4 -15.68 -1.52 29.75
N VAL A 5 -14.94 -0.40 29.76
CA VAL A 5 -14.56 0.33 28.54
C VAL A 5 -13.47 -0.46 27.81
N GLU A 6 -12.48 -0.96 28.54
CA GLU A 6 -11.39 -1.79 28.02
C GLU A 6 -11.88 -3.12 27.42
N LEU A 7 -12.92 -3.74 28.01
CA LEU A 7 -13.60 -4.93 27.47
C LEU A 7 -14.48 -4.61 26.25
N ARG A 8 -15.14 -3.45 26.18
CA ARG A 8 -15.83 -2.98 24.96
C ARG A 8 -14.83 -2.68 23.85
N GLN A 9 -13.66 -2.15 24.20
CA GLN A 9 -12.59 -1.82 23.27
C GLN A 9 -11.86 -3.07 22.77
N ARG A 10 -11.67 -4.10 23.61
CA ARG A 10 -11.26 -5.45 23.14
C ARG A 10 -12.31 -6.10 22.23
N ARG A 11 -13.59 -5.84 22.44
CA ARG A 11 -14.69 -6.35 21.59
C ARG A 11 -14.81 -5.58 20.27
N GLN A 12 -14.49 -4.29 20.22
CA GLN A 12 -14.40 -3.49 18.99
C GLN A 12 -13.08 -3.71 18.23
N GLN A 13 -11.95 -3.86 18.93
CA GLN A 13 -10.66 -4.26 18.35
C GLN A 13 -10.61 -5.73 17.90
N GLY A 14 -11.63 -6.52 18.24
CA GLY A 14 -11.77 -7.91 17.82
C GLY A 14 -12.69 -8.13 16.61
N ILE A 15 -13.27 -7.07 16.02
CA ILE A 15 -14.26 -7.22 14.92
C ILE A 15 -13.82 -6.54 13.60
N VAL A 16 -12.71 -5.81 13.60
CA VAL A 16 -12.10 -5.35 12.34
C VAL A 16 -10.72 -5.97 12.24
N GLU A 17 -10.65 -7.12 11.56
CA GLU A 17 -9.40 -7.75 11.15
C GLU A 17 -8.70 -6.84 10.15
N ASP A 18 -7.91 -5.89 10.64
CA ASP A 18 -7.00 -5.13 9.79
C ASP A 18 -5.99 -6.11 9.17
N PRO A 19 -5.82 -6.17 7.84
CA PRO A 19 -4.79 -6.98 7.19
C PRO A 19 -3.38 -6.62 7.68
N HIS A 20 -3.20 -5.40 8.21
CA HIS A 20 -1.97 -4.96 8.87
C HIS A 20 -1.66 -5.72 10.18
N ARG A 21 -2.66 -6.18 10.93
CA ARG A 21 -2.46 -6.97 12.16
C ARG A 21 -2.10 -8.42 11.86
N LEU A 22 -2.70 -9.02 10.85
CA LEU A 22 -2.36 -10.38 10.41
C LEU A 22 -0.89 -10.44 9.93
N ALA A 23 -0.48 -9.46 9.12
CA ALA A 23 0.91 -9.32 8.68
C ALA A 23 1.90 -9.02 9.83
N ALA A 24 1.44 -8.42 10.93
CA ALA A 24 2.25 -8.14 12.12
C ALA A 24 2.42 -9.36 13.05
N MET A 25 1.55 -10.37 12.95
CA MET A 25 1.66 -11.63 13.70
C MET A 25 2.41 -12.74 12.94
N MET A 26 2.70 -12.53 11.65
CA MET A 26 3.36 -13.51 10.79
C MET A 26 4.89 -13.35 10.83
N ASN A 27 5.60 -14.47 10.86
CA ASN A 27 7.05 -14.45 10.65
C ASN A 27 7.37 -13.88 9.26
N LYS A 28 8.51 -13.18 9.14
CA LYS A 28 8.95 -12.55 7.88
C LYS A 28 8.86 -13.50 6.68
N SER A 29 9.28 -14.75 6.87
CA SER A 29 9.20 -15.83 5.87
C SER A 29 7.76 -16.17 5.47
N GLN A 30 6.84 -16.24 6.42
CA GLN A 30 5.43 -16.52 6.14
C GLN A 30 4.78 -15.36 5.36
N ARG A 31 5.15 -14.11 5.69
CA ARG A 31 4.66 -12.93 4.99
C ARG A 31 5.12 -12.93 3.53
N LEU A 32 6.39 -13.25 3.30
CA LEU A 32 6.97 -13.33 1.96
C LEU A 32 6.32 -14.47 1.15
N ILE A 33 6.18 -15.67 1.73
CA ILE A 33 5.52 -16.81 1.05
C ILE A 33 4.07 -16.47 0.69
N LEU A 34 3.31 -15.88 1.62
CA LEU A 34 1.95 -15.44 1.35
C LEU A 34 1.91 -14.43 0.21
N GLY A 35 2.80 -13.44 0.24
CA GLY A 35 2.90 -12.43 -0.81
C GLY A 35 3.23 -13.03 -2.19
N LEU A 36 4.16 -13.97 -2.27
CA LEU A 36 4.48 -14.69 -3.52
C LEU A 36 3.29 -15.50 -4.03
N LEU A 37 2.55 -16.18 -3.15
CA LEU A 37 1.34 -16.92 -3.54
C LEU A 37 0.24 -15.99 -4.07
N VAL A 38 0.05 -14.84 -3.44
CA VAL A 38 -0.90 -13.82 -3.90
C VAL A 38 -0.47 -13.27 -5.27
N LEU A 39 0.82 -12.99 -5.50
CA LEU A 39 1.31 -12.53 -6.80
C LEU A 39 1.12 -13.58 -7.90
N LEU A 40 1.39 -14.86 -7.62
CA LEU A 40 1.13 -15.93 -8.59
C LEU A 40 -0.37 -16.06 -8.92
N LEU A 41 -1.25 -15.87 -7.93
CA LEU A 41 -2.69 -15.84 -8.15
C LEU A 41 -3.10 -14.68 -9.06
N VAL A 42 -2.50 -13.51 -8.86
CA VAL A 42 -2.73 -12.32 -9.73
C VAL A 42 -2.33 -12.63 -11.17
N ASP A 43 -1.16 -13.23 -11.39
CA ASP A 43 -0.70 -13.57 -12.74
C ASP A 43 -1.69 -14.51 -13.46
N ILE A 44 -2.24 -15.50 -12.73
CA ILE A 44 -3.29 -16.40 -13.27
C ILE A 44 -4.55 -15.61 -13.62
N ILE A 45 -4.98 -14.70 -12.75
CA ILE A 45 -6.16 -13.85 -12.97
C ILE A 45 -5.97 -12.97 -14.21
N TRP A 46 -4.81 -12.32 -14.35
CA TRP A 46 -4.51 -11.45 -15.50
C TRP A 46 -4.38 -12.21 -16.81
N VAL A 47 -3.68 -13.36 -16.82
CA VAL A 47 -3.60 -14.21 -18.00
C VAL A 47 -5.00 -14.69 -18.41
N SER A 48 -5.78 -15.17 -17.44
CA SER A 48 -7.16 -15.63 -17.68
C SER A 48 -8.07 -14.48 -18.15
N SER A 49 -7.91 -13.27 -17.61
CA SER A 49 -8.62 -12.05 -18.03
C SER A 49 -8.27 -11.65 -19.46
N SER A 50 -7.00 -11.77 -19.85
CA SER A 50 -6.56 -11.48 -21.22
C SER A 50 -7.14 -12.47 -22.25
N GLU A 51 -7.24 -13.75 -21.90
CA GLU A 51 -7.87 -14.76 -22.75
C GLU A 51 -9.40 -14.60 -22.79
N LEU A 52 -10.03 -14.28 -21.67
CA LEU A 52 -11.46 -13.96 -21.63
C LEU A 52 -11.79 -12.73 -22.48
N THR A 53 -10.89 -11.74 -22.52
CA THR A 53 -11.03 -10.57 -23.39
C THR A 53 -11.07 -10.97 -24.86
N LYS A 54 -10.18 -11.87 -25.28
CA LYS A 54 -10.20 -12.38 -26.67
C LYS A 54 -11.43 -13.18 -26.98
N TYR A 55 -11.90 -13.98 -26.02
CA TYR A 55 -13.15 -14.73 -26.18
C TYR A 55 -14.31 -13.76 -26.46
N ILE A 56 -14.39 -12.64 -25.73
CA ILE A 56 -15.39 -11.59 -25.96
C ILE A 56 -15.27 -10.98 -27.36
N TYR A 57 -14.04 -10.71 -27.83
CA TYR A 57 -13.82 -10.11 -29.14
C TYR A 57 -14.11 -11.08 -30.28
N ARG A 58 -13.63 -12.33 -30.21
CA ARG A 58 -13.74 -13.31 -31.31
C ARG A 58 -15.01 -14.14 -31.29
N GLU A 59 -15.40 -14.68 -30.13
CA GLU A 59 -16.53 -15.61 -30.04
C GLU A 59 -17.85 -14.89 -29.76
N ALA A 60 -17.82 -13.87 -28.91
CA ALA A 60 -18.99 -13.04 -28.65
C ALA A 60 -19.15 -11.88 -29.66
N ALA A 61 -18.25 -11.77 -30.66
CA ALA A 61 -18.28 -10.77 -31.75
C ALA A 61 -18.45 -9.31 -31.25
N PHE A 62 -17.80 -8.95 -30.15
CA PHE A 62 -17.88 -7.61 -29.56
C PHE A 62 -16.53 -6.89 -29.67
N GLU A 63 -16.14 -6.55 -30.90
CA GLU A 63 -14.86 -5.91 -31.26
C GLU A 63 -14.87 -4.40 -30.95
N LYS A 64 -15.03 -4.07 -29.66
CA LYS A 64 -15.19 -2.68 -29.18
C LYS A 64 -14.18 -2.41 -28.04
N PRO A 65 -12.91 -2.14 -28.38
CA PRO A 65 -11.83 -2.01 -27.39
C PRO A 65 -12.01 -0.77 -26.49
N PHE A 66 -12.51 0.36 -27.00
CA PHE A 66 -12.75 1.55 -26.19
C PHE A 66 -13.87 1.28 -25.19
N PHE A 67 -14.98 0.69 -25.61
CA PHE A 67 -16.08 0.33 -24.72
C PHE A 67 -15.62 -0.64 -23.61
N SER A 68 -14.91 -1.70 -23.99
CA SER A 68 -14.35 -2.69 -23.06
C SER A 68 -13.40 -2.04 -22.04
N THR A 69 -12.55 -1.10 -22.49
CA THR A 69 -11.64 -0.34 -21.63
C THR A 69 -12.40 0.60 -20.68
N TYR A 70 -13.40 1.31 -21.20
CA TYR A 70 -14.22 2.24 -20.43
C TYR A 70 -14.96 1.53 -19.31
N VAL A 71 -15.60 0.38 -19.59
CA VAL A 71 -16.28 -0.40 -18.56
C VAL A 71 -15.29 -0.85 -17.49
N ARG A 72 -14.14 -1.42 -17.86
CA ARG A 72 -13.12 -1.90 -16.90
C ARG A 72 -12.58 -0.79 -16.01
N THR A 73 -12.10 0.29 -16.62
CA THR A 73 -11.49 1.42 -15.90
C THR A 73 -12.50 2.17 -15.05
N SER A 74 -13.77 2.21 -15.46
CA SER A 74 -14.86 2.74 -14.64
C SER A 74 -15.14 1.86 -13.41
N MET A 75 -14.92 0.54 -13.46
CA MET A 75 -15.13 -0.32 -12.28
C MET A 75 -14.17 0.00 -11.13
N PHE A 76 -13.07 0.74 -11.35
CA PHE A 76 -12.26 1.24 -10.24
C PHE A 76 -13.01 2.20 -9.31
N THR A 77 -14.14 2.79 -9.75
CA THR A 77 -15.01 3.58 -8.85
C THR A 77 -15.49 2.76 -7.65
N LEU A 78 -15.57 1.43 -7.78
CA LEU A 78 -15.96 0.53 -6.70
C LEU A 78 -15.00 0.63 -5.50
N TYR A 79 -13.74 1.01 -5.70
CA TYR A 79 -12.84 1.26 -4.57
C TYR A 79 -13.35 2.39 -3.67
N LEU A 80 -13.97 3.43 -4.23
CA LEU A 80 -14.53 4.51 -3.43
C LEU A 80 -15.81 4.10 -2.68
N LEU A 81 -16.44 2.97 -3.01
CA LEU A 81 -17.46 2.41 -2.12
C LEU A 81 -16.87 2.02 -0.77
N GLY A 82 -15.56 1.72 -0.72
CA GLY A 82 -14.80 1.61 0.52
C GLY A 82 -14.86 2.88 1.39
N LEU A 83 -14.98 4.08 0.81
CA LEU A 83 -15.20 5.32 1.59
C LEU A 83 -16.59 5.34 2.25
N CYS A 84 -17.60 4.75 1.61
CA CYS A 84 -18.96 4.69 2.12
C CYS A 84 -19.12 3.66 3.23
N PHE A 85 -18.46 2.50 3.08
CA PHE A 85 -18.63 1.36 3.98
C PHE A 85 -17.53 1.21 5.04
N TRP A 86 -16.32 1.77 4.81
CA TRP A 86 -15.19 1.61 5.71
C TRP A 86 -14.94 2.89 6.53
N PRO A 87 -15.13 2.86 7.87
CA PRO A 87 -14.89 4.01 8.75
C PRO A 87 -13.54 4.73 8.63
N PRO A 88 -12.37 4.04 8.50
CA PRO A 88 -11.07 4.72 8.52
C PRO A 88 -10.88 5.67 7.32
N TRP A 89 -11.40 5.33 6.14
CA TRP A 89 -11.28 6.22 4.98
C TRP A 89 -12.25 7.41 5.05
N ARG A 90 -13.42 7.23 5.68
CA ARG A 90 -14.35 8.32 5.98
C ARG A 90 -13.75 9.31 6.97
N GLU A 91 -13.04 8.82 7.98
CA GLU A 91 -12.36 9.66 8.96
C GLU A 91 -11.25 10.53 8.34
N GLN A 92 -10.55 10.03 7.33
CA GLN A 92 -9.55 10.78 6.57
C GLN A 92 -10.14 11.95 5.76
N CYS A 93 -11.42 11.88 5.40
CA CYS A 93 -12.13 12.99 4.75
C CYS A 93 -12.61 14.06 5.75
N ASN A 94 -12.91 13.65 6.99
CA ASN A 94 -13.55 14.50 7.99
C ASN A 94 -12.58 15.16 8.99
N LYS A 95 -11.34 14.68 9.12
CA LYS A 95 -10.37 15.19 10.11
C LYS A 95 -9.15 15.80 9.42
N PRO A 96 -8.80 17.08 9.66
CA PRO A 96 -7.44 17.53 9.39
C PRO A 96 -6.51 16.73 10.31
N ALA A 97 -5.45 16.14 9.74
CA ALA A 97 -4.44 15.43 10.53
C ALA A 97 -3.71 16.43 11.44
N THR A 98 -4.28 16.68 12.62
CA THR A 98 -3.68 17.52 13.66
C THR A 98 -2.78 16.61 14.48
N TYR A 99 -1.66 16.20 13.88
CA TYR A 99 -0.58 15.57 14.62
C TYR A 99 0.31 16.69 15.14
N MET A 100 0.27 16.95 16.45
CA MET A 100 1.30 17.73 17.12
C MET A 100 2.51 16.82 17.32
N PHE A 101 3.62 17.16 16.65
CA PHE A 101 4.90 16.54 16.96
C PHE A 101 5.36 17.09 18.31
N ILE A 102 5.38 16.22 19.33
CA ILE A 102 6.06 16.53 20.60
C ILE A 102 7.53 16.18 20.36
N ASP A 103 8.35 17.20 20.11
CA ASP A 103 9.80 17.02 20.08
C ASP A 103 10.27 16.81 21.53
N PRO A 104 10.82 15.63 21.89
CA PRO A 104 11.30 15.40 23.25
C PRO A 104 12.53 16.26 23.60
N ASN A 105 13.14 16.93 22.62
CA ASN A 105 14.34 17.76 22.82
C ASN A 105 14.03 19.27 22.89
N VAL A 106 12.77 19.69 22.83
CA VAL A 106 12.37 21.09 22.96
C VAL A 106 11.73 21.29 24.33
N GLU A 107 12.51 21.79 25.29
CA GLU A 107 12.00 22.35 26.55
C GLU A 107 11.30 23.68 26.23
N ASP A 108 10.05 23.63 25.75
CA ASP A 108 9.26 24.82 25.49
C ASP A 108 8.55 25.26 26.79
N ASP A 109 9.12 26.26 27.48
CA ASP A 109 8.64 26.81 28.76
C ASP A 109 7.28 27.55 28.69
N ASN A 110 6.61 27.59 27.53
CA ASN A 110 5.39 28.39 27.32
C ASN A 110 4.23 27.65 26.63
N PHE A 111 3.95 26.40 27.02
CA PHE A 111 2.83 25.62 26.45
C PHE A 111 1.46 25.82 27.12
N TYR A 112 1.31 26.72 28.09
CA TYR A 112 0.00 27.01 28.67
C TYR A 112 -0.78 28.02 27.80
N SER A 113 -1.26 27.58 26.65
CA SER A 113 -2.34 28.29 25.96
C SER A 113 -3.64 28.06 26.74
N GLU A 114 -4.39 29.13 27.04
CA GLU A 114 -5.62 29.11 27.83
C GLU A 114 -6.60 28.04 27.32
N ALA A 115 -6.65 26.91 28.02
CA ALA A 115 -7.60 25.84 27.74
C ALA A 115 -9.00 26.29 28.15
N ASN A 116 -9.74 26.87 27.20
CA ASN A 116 -11.19 26.92 27.30
C ASN A 116 -11.69 25.48 27.47
N THR A 117 -12.14 25.14 28.67
CA THR A 117 -12.53 23.80 29.07
C THR A 117 -13.73 23.34 28.24
N SER A 118 -13.46 22.57 27.19
CA SER A 118 -14.42 22.04 26.19
C SER A 118 -15.27 20.87 26.74
N LEU A 119 -15.57 20.88 28.04
CA LEU A 119 -16.36 19.83 28.67
C LEU A 119 -17.85 20.12 28.48
N SER A 120 -18.60 19.11 28.07
CA SER A 120 -20.07 19.17 28.01
C SER A 120 -20.71 19.27 29.40
N ASP A 121 -22.00 19.63 29.41
CA ASP A 121 -22.81 19.71 30.61
C ASP A 121 -22.80 18.40 31.43
N PRO A 122 -22.82 18.49 32.76
CA PRO A 122 -22.67 17.34 33.64
C PRO A 122 -23.87 16.38 33.53
N THR A 123 -23.58 15.11 33.25
CA THR A 123 -24.58 14.03 33.25
C THR A 123 -24.33 13.10 34.44
N PHE A 124 -25.33 12.91 35.31
CA PHE A 124 -25.19 12.09 36.51
C PHE A 124 -25.65 10.65 36.26
N VAL A 125 -24.74 9.68 36.40
CA VAL A 125 -25.00 8.25 36.17
C VAL A 125 -24.87 7.48 37.49
N PRO A 126 -25.84 6.62 37.84
CA PRO A 126 -25.77 5.81 39.06
C PRO A 126 -24.59 4.83 39.03
N ILE A 127 -23.83 4.81 40.11
CA ILE A 127 -22.70 3.89 40.30
C ILE A 127 -23.27 2.53 40.70
N LYS A 128 -23.08 1.52 39.85
CA LYS A 128 -23.37 0.12 40.20
C LYS A 128 -22.31 -0.38 41.19
N THR A 129 -22.56 -0.21 42.47
CA THR A 129 -21.84 -0.94 43.51
C THR A 129 -22.31 -2.39 43.49
N PRO A 130 -21.42 -3.40 43.52
CA PRO A 130 -21.86 -4.78 43.71
C PRO A 130 -22.64 -4.85 45.03
N ASP A 131 -23.86 -5.40 44.98
CA ASP A 131 -24.84 -5.46 46.10
C ASP A 131 -24.37 -6.29 47.31
N HIS A 132 -23.08 -6.62 47.42
CA HIS A 132 -22.55 -7.57 48.39
C HIS A 132 -21.42 -7.04 49.29
N CYS A 133 -21.19 -5.72 49.32
CA CYS A 133 -20.22 -5.09 50.22
C CYS A 133 -20.88 -4.31 51.36
N ASP A 134 -21.88 -4.90 52.02
CA ASP A 134 -22.38 -4.46 53.34
C ASP A 134 -21.69 -5.23 54.49
N ARG A 135 -20.45 -5.67 54.31
CA ARG A 135 -19.61 -6.11 55.44
C ARG A 135 -18.55 -5.07 55.71
N SER A 136 -18.78 -4.37 56.83
CA SER A 136 -17.78 -3.63 57.59
C SER A 136 -16.44 -4.35 57.54
N SER A 137 -15.44 -3.76 56.89
CA SER A 137 -14.06 -4.04 57.22
C SER A 137 -13.81 -3.41 58.58
N GLY A 138 -14.17 -4.14 59.63
CA GLY A 138 -13.88 -3.78 61.01
C GLY A 138 -12.44 -4.15 61.30
N THR A 139 -11.54 -3.17 61.29
CA THR A 139 -10.37 -3.24 62.16
C THR A 139 -10.85 -2.85 63.54
N GLU A 140 -11.00 -3.83 64.42
CA GLU A 140 -11.33 -3.63 65.83
C GLU A 140 -10.19 -2.85 66.50
N SER A 141 -10.33 -1.53 66.52
CA SER A 141 -9.47 -0.64 67.28
C SER A 141 -10.38 0.26 68.10
N ASP A 142 -10.47 -0.08 69.38
CA ASP A 142 -11.23 0.62 70.43
C ASP A 142 -10.59 1.98 70.76
N ASP A 143 -10.46 2.88 69.79
CA ASP A 143 -10.48 4.31 70.05
C ASP A 143 -10.66 5.08 68.73
N SER A 144 -11.88 5.57 68.49
CA SER A 144 -12.22 6.75 67.68
C SER A 144 -13.65 6.63 67.18
N SER A 145 -14.38 7.75 67.24
CA SER A 145 -15.64 7.92 66.52
C SER A 145 -15.47 7.46 65.07
N ILE A 146 -16.09 6.34 64.69
CA ILE A 146 -16.04 5.80 63.33
C ILE A 146 -16.64 6.85 62.39
N ARG A 147 -15.79 7.66 61.75
CA ARG A 147 -16.22 8.59 60.71
C ARG A 147 -16.59 7.76 59.49
N SER A 148 -17.87 7.46 59.34
CA SER A 148 -18.38 6.84 58.12
C SER A 148 -18.42 7.89 57.01
N VAL A 149 -17.63 7.69 55.96
CA VAL A 149 -17.65 8.54 54.77
C VAL A 149 -18.73 8.00 53.83
N ARG A 150 -19.84 8.74 53.72
CA ARG A 150 -20.92 8.41 52.77
C ARG A 150 -20.57 8.97 51.40
N PHE A 151 -20.22 8.10 50.47
CA PHE A 151 -20.02 8.50 49.08
C PHE A 151 -21.36 8.72 48.36
N SER A 152 -21.39 9.70 47.45
CA SER A 152 -22.51 9.87 46.53
C SER A 152 -22.65 8.62 45.65
N LYS A 153 -23.88 8.13 45.48
CA LYS A 153 -24.19 7.00 44.60
C LYS A 153 -24.30 7.40 43.12
N LEU A 154 -24.09 8.68 42.81
CA LEU A 154 -24.10 9.24 41.46
C LEU A 154 -22.68 9.65 41.07
N ALA A 155 -22.23 9.19 39.91
CA ALA A 155 -21.02 9.68 39.27
C ALA A 155 -21.38 10.80 38.29
N GLU A 156 -20.69 11.93 38.39
CA GLU A 156 -20.73 12.97 37.37
C GLU A 156 -19.87 12.56 36.18
N VAL A 157 -20.48 12.48 35.00
CA VAL A 157 -19.82 12.16 33.74
C VAL A 157 -19.93 13.38 32.84
N ARG A 158 -18.78 13.94 32.46
CA ARG A 158 -18.68 14.98 31.42
C ARG A 158 -18.03 14.39 30.19
N HIS A 159 -18.61 14.66 29.03
CA HIS A 159 -18.00 14.27 27.76
C HIS A 159 -17.02 15.38 27.35
N MET A 160 -15.81 14.98 26.99
CA MET A 160 -14.81 15.86 26.37
C MET A 160 -14.92 15.77 24.84
N SER A 161 -14.35 16.75 24.14
CA SER A 161 -14.28 16.74 22.69
C SER A 161 -13.55 15.47 22.19
N GLU A 162 -13.85 15.02 20.97
CA GLU A 162 -13.21 13.80 20.42
C GLU A 162 -11.68 13.95 20.30
N SER A 163 -11.17 15.16 20.01
CA SER A 163 -9.73 15.42 19.97
C SER A 163 -9.09 15.22 21.34
N ASP A 164 -9.66 15.86 22.36
CA ASP A 164 -9.10 15.85 23.70
C ASP A 164 -9.24 14.44 24.32
N ALA A 165 -10.31 13.71 23.95
CA ALA A 165 -10.52 12.33 24.34
C ALA A 165 -9.44 11.40 23.75
N THR A 166 -9.06 11.59 22.48
CA THR A 166 -8.00 10.80 21.86
C THR A 166 -6.64 11.10 22.46
N GLU A 167 -6.33 12.36 22.75
CA GLU A 167 -5.08 12.75 23.40
C GLU A 167 -4.98 12.20 24.84
N ALA A 168 -6.05 12.35 25.63
CA ALA A 168 -6.12 11.80 26.98
C ALA A 168 -6.07 10.26 27.00
N LEU A 169 -6.56 9.60 25.95
CA LEU A 169 -6.42 8.15 25.77
C LEU A 169 -4.98 7.78 25.43
N LEU A 170 -4.34 8.48 24.50
CA LEU A 170 -2.94 8.25 24.11
C LEU A 170 -2.00 8.43 25.32
N ALA A 171 -2.25 9.43 26.17
CA ALA A 171 -1.51 9.66 27.40
C ALA A 171 -1.65 8.53 28.45
N ARG A 172 -2.75 7.76 28.41
CA ARG A 172 -3.02 6.63 29.31
C ARG A 172 -2.46 5.29 28.80
N LEU A 173 -1.94 5.23 27.58
CA LEU A 173 -1.36 4.01 27.02
C LEU A 173 -0.02 3.68 27.68
N SER A 174 0.34 2.39 27.71
CA SER A 174 1.69 1.96 28.08
C SER A 174 2.73 2.51 27.09
N TYR A 175 3.98 2.71 27.53
CA TYR A 175 5.04 3.29 26.69
C TYR A 175 5.16 2.62 25.31
N GLN A 176 5.17 1.28 25.28
CA GLN A 176 5.25 0.52 24.02
C GLN A 176 3.98 0.67 23.14
N ALA A 177 2.81 0.92 23.74
CA ALA A 177 1.58 1.16 23.01
C ALA A 177 1.48 2.61 22.52
N SER A 178 1.95 3.59 23.31
CA SER A 178 1.97 5.00 22.92
C SER A 178 2.95 5.27 21.78
N VAL A 179 4.14 4.65 21.79
CA VAL A 179 5.10 4.74 20.68
C VAL A 179 4.49 4.21 19.38
N ARG A 180 3.88 3.02 19.40
CA ARG A 180 3.21 2.46 18.19
C ARG A 180 2.04 3.33 17.74
N ALA A 181 1.21 3.82 18.67
CA ALA A 181 0.10 4.70 18.34
C ALA A 181 0.57 6.02 17.74
N GLY A 182 1.66 6.59 18.27
CA GLY A 182 2.32 7.78 17.74
C GLY A 182 2.92 7.57 16.34
N GLU A 183 3.56 6.42 16.09
CA GLU A 183 4.03 6.06 14.75
C GLU A 183 2.90 5.91 13.73
N HIS A 184 1.79 5.27 14.13
CA HIS A 184 0.61 5.15 13.28
C HIS A 184 -0.02 6.52 12.98
N ALA A 185 -0.15 7.38 13.99
CA ALA A 185 -0.64 8.74 13.81
C ALA A 185 0.27 9.57 12.91
N ARG A 186 1.60 9.46 13.07
CA ARG A 186 2.60 10.12 12.21
C ARG A 186 2.49 9.66 10.76
N ARG A 187 2.34 8.36 10.53
CA ARG A 187 2.14 7.80 9.18
C ARG A 187 0.86 8.34 8.55
N GLN A 188 -0.23 8.42 9.31
CA GLN A 188 -1.49 8.99 8.81
C GLN A 188 -1.41 10.51 8.55
N ALA A 189 -0.68 11.25 9.37
CA ALA A 189 -0.47 12.69 9.18
C ALA A 189 0.43 13.03 7.99
N ASN A 190 1.38 12.14 7.67
CA ASN A 190 2.18 12.26 6.47
C ASN A 190 1.42 11.91 5.18
N LYS A 191 0.23 11.31 5.25
CA LYS A 191 -0.55 11.00 4.05
C LYS A 191 -1.10 12.25 3.39
N PHE A 192 -1.25 12.21 2.07
CA PHE A 192 -1.84 13.31 1.34
C PHE A 192 -3.32 13.50 1.67
N SER A 193 -3.72 14.77 1.76
CA SER A 193 -5.14 15.15 1.79
C SER A 193 -5.85 14.63 0.53
N VAL A 194 -7.11 14.24 0.71
CA VAL A 194 -8.03 13.77 -0.34
C VAL A 194 -7.97 14.63 -1.61
N GLN A 195 -7.95 15.95 -1.45
CA GLN A 195 -7.92 16.90 -2.57
C GLN A 195 -6.62 16.80 -3.38
N LYS A 196 -5.49 16.58 -2.72
CA LYS A 196 -4.19 16.40 -3.38
C LYS A 196 -4.18 15.09 -4.17
N VAL A 197 -4.69 14.01 -3.58
CA VAL A 197 -4.82 12.70 -4.24
C VAL A 197 -5.73 12.81 -5.47
N ALA A 198 -6.89 13.45 -5.35
CA ALA A 198 -7.80 13.67 -6.48
C ALA A 198 -7.15 14.49 -7.61
N LYS A 199 -6.39 15.55 -7.28
CA LYS A 199 -5.68 16.35 -8.30
C LYS A 199 -4.61 15.54 -9.05
N ILE A 200 -3.90 14.66 -8.35
CA ILE A 200 -2.88 13.78 -8.97
C ILE A 200 -3.58 12.71 -9.82
N ALA A 201 -4.64 12.08 -9.31
CA ALA A 201 -5.44 11.10 -10.04
C ALA A 201 -6.03 11.70 -11.33
N LEU A 202 -6.49 12.95 -11.32
CA LEU A 202 -6.98 13.65 -12.51
C LEU A 202 -5.89 13.77 -13.59
N MET A 203 -4.66 14.15 -13.21
CA MET A 203 -3.54 14.28 -14.16
C MET A 203 -3.16 12.93 -14.76
N PHE A 204 -3.22 11.86 -13.96
CA PHE A 204 -2.84 10.52 -14.37
C PHE A 204 -3.96 9.78 -15.13
N CYS A 205 -5.22 10.18 -14.95
CA CYS A 205 -6.41 9.52 -15.50
C CYS A 205 -6.33 9.28 -17.01
N LEU A 206 -5.98 10.31 -17.78
CA LEU A 206 -5.87 10.21 -19.24
C LEU A 206 -4.74 9.26 -19.66
N PHE A 207 -3.59 9.35 -18.98
CA PHE A 207 -2.44 8.50 -19.29
C PHE A 207 -2.74 7.02 -18.98
N TRP A 208 -3.37 6.78 -17.83
CA TRP A 208 -3.84 5.46 -17.43
C TRP A 208 -4.83 4.88 -18.43
N PHE A 209 -5.83 5.66 -18.84
CA PHE A 209 -6.81 5.21 -19.82
C PHE A 209 -6.16 4.91 -21.18
N MET A 210 -5.27 5.77 -21.67
CA MET A 210 -4.56 5.54 -22.93
C MET A 210 -3.72 4.27 -22.89
N ALA A 211 -3.00 4.01 -21.80
CA ALA A 211 -2.24 2.78 -21.63
C ALA A 211 -3.14 1.54 -21.69
N ASN A 212 -4.26 1.54 -20.95
CA ASN A 212 -5.21 0.45 -20.97
C ASN A 212 -5.91 0.29 -22.34
N TYR A 213 -6.24 1.39 -23.01
CA TYR A 213 -6.86 1.37 -24.32
C TYR A 213 -5.93 0.77 -25.38
N THR A 214 -4.66 1.20 -25.41
CA THR A 214 -3.65 0.62 -26.31
C THR A 214 -3.40 -0.86 -26.05
N TYR A 215 -3.42 -1.30 -24.79
CA TYR A 215 -3.36 -2.72 -24.43
C TYR A 215 -4.54 -3.51 -25.01
N GLN A 216 -5.75 -2.94 -24.95
CA GLN A 216 -6.97 -3.57 -25.43
C GLN A 216 -7.06 -3.63 -26.96
N ILE A 217 -6.61 -2.59 -27.66
CA ILE A 217 -6.43 -2.61 -29.13
C ILE A 217 -5.42 -3.69 -29.53
N SER A 218 -4.32 -3.81 -28.78
CA SER A 218 -3.31 -4.84 -29.06
C SER A 218 -3.91 -6.24 -28.91
N LEU A 219 -4.77 -6.48 -27.92
CA LEU A 219 -5.44 -7.77 -27.71
C LEU A 219 -6.49 -8.11 -28.77
N GLU A 220 -7.09 -7.10 -29.39
CA GLU A 220 -8.00 -7.29 -30.51
C GLU A 220 -7.25 -7.76 -31.76
N GLN A 221 -6.15 -7.07 -32.09
CA GLN A 221 -5.37 -7.33 -33.31
C GLN A 221 -4.43 -8.53 -33.19
N THR A 222 -3.97 -8.86 -31.99
CA THR A 222 -2.91 -9.86 -31.77
C THR A 222 -3.26 -10.84 -30.65
N GLU A 223 -2.40 -11.84 -30.46
CA GLU A 223 -2.54 -12.78 -29.35
C GLU A 223 -1.98 -12.19 -28.04
N ALA A 224 -2.64 -12.44 -26.91
CA ALA A 224 -2.28 -12.05 -25.55
C ALA A 224 -0.84 -12.41 -25.19
N ARG A 225 -0.30 -13.53 -25.70
CA ARG A 225 1.12 -13.82 -25.59
C ARG A 225 2.00 -12.71 -26.16
N ILE A 226 1.69 -12.25 -27.37
CA ILE A 226 2.44 -11.18 -28.04
C ILE A 226 2.28 -9.89 -27.24
N VAL A 227 1.06 -9.60 -26.75
CA VAL A 227 0.81 -8.42 -25.92
C VAL A 227 1.57 -8.48 -24.59
N THR A 228 1.62 -9.63 -23.92
CA THR A 228 2.35 -9.80 -22.65
C THR A 228 3.86 -9.73 -22.88
N VAL A 229 4.37 -10.28 -23.98
CA VAL A 229 5.77 -10.13 -24.41
C VAL A 229 6.11 -8.65 -24.65
N LEU A 230 5.25 -7.92 -25.36
CA LEU A 230 5.48 -6.50 -25.63
C LEU A 230 5.38 -5.67 -24.34
N SER A 231 4.37 -5.93 -23.50
CA SER A 231 4.15 -5.22 -22.25
C SER A 231 5.29 -5.42 -21.26
N SER A 232 5.93 -6.60 -21.22
CA SER A 232 7.05 -6.81 -20.30
C SER A 232 8.27 -5.96 -20.66
N THR A 233 8.46 -5.60 -21.94
CA THR A 233 9.59 -4.76 -22.35
C THR A 233 9.52 -3.38 -21.70
N SER A 234 8.31 -2.94 -21.33
CA SER A 234 8.11 -1.69 -20.59
C SER A 234 8.84 -1.68 -19.24
N SER A 235 9.01 -2.82 -18.57
CA SER A 235 9.76 -2.91 -17.30
C SER A 235 11.24 -2.53 -17.46
N LEU A 236 11.87 -2.92 -18.58
CA LEU A 236 13.23 -2.52 -18.92
C LEU A 236 13.31 -1.02 -19.25
N PHE A 237 12.31 -0.50 -19.96
CA PHE A 237 12.19 0.94 -20.20
C PHE A 237 12.00 1.73 -18.90
N THR A 238 11.23 1.22 -17.94
CA THR A 238 11.06 1.83 -16.62
C THR A 238 12.38 1.84 -15.85
N LEU A 239 13.15 0.74 -15.84
CA LEU A 239 14.47 0.69 -15.22
C LEU A 239 15.47 1.64 -15.90
N PHE A 240 15.43 1.70 -17.23
CA PHE A 240 16.23 2.64 -18.01
C PHE A 240 15.88 4.10 -17.64
N LEU A 241 14.59 4.46 -17.62
CA LEU A 241 14.15 5.80 -17.22
C LEU A 241 14.48 6.10 -15.75
N ALA A 242 14.32 5.13 -14.84
CA ALA A 242 14.69 5.28 -13.43
C ALA A 242 16.20 5.56 -13.25
N ALA A 243 17.05 4.96 -14.08
CA ALA A 243 18.49 5.23 -14.08
C ALA A 243 18.84 6.62 -14.67
N PHE A 244 18.08 7.10 -15.65
CA PHE A 244 18.27 8.43 -16.26
C PHE A 244 17.66 9.58 -15.44
N PHE A 245 16.65 9.28 -14.62
CA PHE A 245 15.93 10.20 -13.75
C PHE A 245 16.00 9.70 -12.29
N PRO A 246 17.19 9.70 -11.66
CA PRO A 246 17.30 9.33 -10.25
C PRO A 246 16.44 10.28 -9.41
N SER A 247 15.57 9.71 -8.58
CA SER A 247 14.69 10.45 -7.66
C SER A 247 15.46 11.18 -6.54
N ASN A 248 16.76 10.88 -6.37
CA ASN A 248 17.63 11.57 -5.42
C ASN A 248 18.48 12.65 -6.11
N GLY A 249 18.45 13.86 -5.52
CA GLY A 249 18.93 15.12 -6.09
C GLY A 249 20.45 15.32 -6.10
N GLY A 250 21.19 14.50 -6.84
CA GLY A 250 22.62 14.68 -7.00
C GLY A 250 23.16 14.21 -8.34
N ASP A 251 22.87 14.91 -9.45
CA ASP A 251 23.81 14.96 -10.58
C ASP A 251 23.59 16.13 -11.57
N LYS A 252 24.69 16.65 -12.11
CA LYS A 252 24.79 17.97 -12.78
C LYS A 252 24.18 18.02 -14.20
N PHE A 253 23.62 19.20 -14.51
CA PHE A 253 22.75 19.53 -15.64
C PHE A 253 23.43 19.69 -17.02
N THR A 254 22.69 19.36 -18.09
CA THR A 254 22.99 19.74 -19.49
C THR A 254 21.80 20.46 -20.13
N LEU A 255 22.05 21.46 -20.98
CA LEU A 255 21.06 22.41 -21.52
C LEU A 255 20.01 21.78 -22.47
N SER A 256 20.36 20.68 -23.15
CA SER A 256 19.41 19.88 -23.95
C SER A 256 18.51 18.98 -23.11
N LYS A 257 18.87 18.70 -21.85
CA LYS A 257 17.96 18.06 -20.89
C LYS A 257 16.92 19.07 -20.40
N LEU A 258 17.26 20.35 -20.24
CA LEU A 258 16.37 21.38 -19.67
C LEU A 258 15.04 21.56 -20.46
N THR A 259 15.03 21.40 -21.78
CA THR A 259 13.81 21.53 -22.60
C THR A 259 12.93 20.27 -22.59
N ALA A 260 13.52 19.07 -22.65
CA ALA A 260 12.80 17.81 -22.43
C ALA A 260 12.27 17.69 -20.98
N VAL A 261 13.05 18.23 -20.04
CA VAL A 261 12.77 18.31 -18.62
C VAL A 261 11.65 19.32 -18.34
N VAL A 262 11.52 20.46 -19.01
CA VAL A 262 10.36 21.38 -18.77
C VAL A 262 9.02 20.74 -19.19
N ILE A 263 9.01 19.94 -20.27
CA ILE A 263 7.81 19.25 -20.77
C ILE A 263 7.44 18.05 -19.87
N SER A 264 8.43 17.35 -19.28
CA SER A 264 8.19 16.24 -18.34
C SER A 264 8.09 16.66 -16.85
N ILE A 265 8.67 17.80 -16.46
CA ILE A 265 8.63 18.34 -15.08
C ILE A 265 7.24 18.81 -14.70
N PHE A 266 6.44 19.38 -15.62
CA PHE A 266 5.10 19.83 -15.22
C PHE A 266 4.18 18.66 -14.81
N GLY A 267 4.47 17.44 -15.29
CA GLY A 267 3.79 16.21 -14.88
C GLY A 267 4.42 15.50 -13.68
N LEU A 268 5.76 15.49 -13.57
CA LEU A 268 6.48 14.62 -12.61
C LEU A 268 7.05 15.33 -11.37
N ARG A 269 7.16 16.66 -11.32
CA ARG A 269 7.70 17.36 -10.13
C ARG A 269 6.83 17.30 -8.87
N LYS A 270 5.73 16.54 -8.89
CA LYS A 270 4.74 16.52 -7.82
C LYS A 270 4.64 15.20 -7.05
N VAL A 271 5.40 14.17 -7.42
CA VAL A 271 5.21 12.81 -6.90
C VAL A 271 6.56 12.20 -6.46
N ASP A 272 7.14 12.71 -5.38
CA ASP A 272 8.21 12.03 -4.61
C ASP A 272 7.63 11.36 -3.35
N HIS A 273 6.44 10.76 -3.47
CA HIS A 273 5.57 10.53 -2.33
C HIS A 273 4.72 9.27 -2.43
N GLU A 274 5.20 8.22 -3.10
CA GLU A 274 4.47 6.95 -3.24
C GLU A 274 3.98 6.41 -1.89
N ASP A 275 4.80 6.53 -0.84
CA ASP A 275 4.45 6.11 0.53
C ASP A 275 3.38 6.98 1.21
N LYS A 276 3.13 8.21 0.71
CA LYS A 276 2.17 9.15 1.30
C LYS A 276 0.80 9.10 0.62
N MET A 277 0.62 8.31 -0.44
CA MET A 277 -0.63 8.22 -1.18
C MET A 277 -1.38 6.93 -0.86
N ASP A 278 -2.66 7.04 -0.49
CA ASP A 278 -3.54 5.87 -0.39
C ASP A 278 -3.90 5.35 -1.78
N ILE A 279 -3.22 4.28 -2.20
CA ILE A 279 -3.30 3.72 -3.55
C ILE A 279 -4.74 3.27 -3.93
N PRO A 280 -5.53 2.60 -3.06
CA PRO A 280 -6.92 2.25 -3.40
C PRO A 280 -7.81 3.47 -3.67
N MET A 281 -7.62 4.54 -2.88
CA MET A 281 -8.35 5.80 -3.04
C MET A 281 -7.93 6.53 -4.32
N PHE A 282 -6.63 6.49 -4.65
CA PHE A 282 -6.11 6.99 -5.92
C PHE A 282 -6.77 6.29 -7.12
N PHE A 283 -6.77 4.96 -7.18
CA PHE A 283 -7.45 4.21 -8.25
C PHE A 283 -8.95 4.48 -8.28
N GLY A 284 -9.56 4.63 -7.11
CA GLY A 284 -10.95 5.04 -6.97
C GLY A 284 -11.28 6.35 -7.69
N PHE A 285 -10.46 7.39 -7.47
CA PHE A 285 -10.60 8.67 -8.17
C PHE A 285 -10.32 8.56 -9.66
N VAL A 286 -9.31 7.78 -10.07
CA VAL A 286 -9.04 7.49 -11.49
C VAL A 286 -10.30 6.89 -12.14
N GLY A 287 -10.98 5.96 -11.46
CA GLY A 287 -12.25 5.40 -11.92
C GLY A 287 -13.36 6.46 -12.11
N ILE A 288 -13.57 7.35 -11.12
CA ILE A 288 -14.61 8.39 -11.23
C ILE A 288 -14.30 9.36 -12.36
N PHE A 289 -13.04 9.78 -12.50
CA PHE A 289 -12.65 10.68 -13.57
C PHE A 289 -12.78 10.02 -14.94
N ASN A 290 -12.45 8.74 -15.09
CA ASN A 290 -12.69 8.00 -16.32
C ASN A 290 -14.18 7.93 -16.66
N LEU A 291 -15.02 7.57 -15.68
CA LEU A 291 -16.47 7.48 -15.86
C LEU A 291 -17.07 8.83 -16.32
N THR A 292 -16.61 9.94 -15.74
CA THR A 292 -17.20 11.28 -15.94
C THR A 292 -16.58 12.09 -17.08
N LEU A 293 -15.30 11.92 -17.41
CA LEU A 293 -14.60 12.72 -18.42
C LEU A 293 -14.54 12.04 -19.79
N LEU A 294 -14.56 10.71 -19.85
CA LEU A 294 -14.31 9.97 -21.10
C LEU A 294 -15.58 9.55 -21.84
N TRP A 295 -16.77 9.68 -21.26
CA TRP A 295 -18.01 9.37 -21.97
C TRP A 295 -18.24 10.21 -23.25
N PRO A 296 -17.80 11.49 -23.38
CA PRO A 296 -18.00 12.24 -24.63
C PRO A 296 -17.20 11.66 -25.80
N LEU A 297 -16.12 10.91 -25.53
CA LEU A 297 -15.33 10.26 -26.58
C LEU A 297 -16.13 9.19 -27.33
N PHE A 298 -17.17 8.61 -26.73
CA PHE A 298 -18.06 7.68 -27.45
C PHE A 298 -18.71 8.33 -28.67
N PHE A 299 -19.15 9.59 -28.55
CA PHE A 299 -19.73 10.30 -29.70
C PHE A 299 -18.67 10.60 -30.75
N ILE A 300 -17.47 11.02 -30.33
CA ILE A 300 -16.37 11.32 -31.24
C ILE A 300 -15.99 10.06 -32.04
N LEU A 301 -15.88 8.91 -31.37
CA LEU A 301 -15.54 7.63 -31.99
C LEU A 301 -16.64 7.12 -32.92
N HIS A 302 -17.90 7.31 -32.53
CA HIS A 302 -19.06 6.92 -33.35
C HIS A 302 -19.15 7.77 -34.62
N TYR A 303 -19.04 9.10 -34.51
CA TYR A 303 -19.03 10.00 -35.67
C TYR A 303 -17.76 9.86 -36.51
N GLY A 304 -16.64 9.47 -35.91
CA GLY A 304 -15.40 9.17 -36.60
C GLY A 304 -15.37 7.81 -37.30
N HIS A 305 -16.41 6.97 -37.13
CA HIS A 305 -16.45 5.57 -37.58
C HIS A 305 -15.23 4.73 -37.15
N TRP A 306 -14.57 5.11 -36.06
CA TRP A 306 -13.46 4.33 -35.50
C TRP A 306 -13.99 3.21 -34.60
N GLU A 307 -15.07 3.47 -33.87
CA GLU A 307 -15.77 2.48 -33.06
C GLU A 307 -17.26 2.83 -33.03
N GLU A 308 -18.09 2.11 -33.80
CA GLU A 308 -19.54 2.34 -33.78
C GLU A 308 -20.13 1.85 -32.45
N PHE A 309 -20.93 2.71 -31.81
CA PHE A 309 -21.56 2.40 -30.53
C PHE A 309 -22.70 1.40 -30.73
N GLU A 310 -22.49 0.17 -30.25
CA GLU A 310 -23.50 -0.89 -30.24
C GLU A 310 -23.75 -1.34 -28.81
N TRP A 311 -25.02 -1.53 -28.46
CA TRP A 311 -25.40 -1.98 -27.13
C TRP A 311 -25.08 -3.47 -26.96
N PRO A 312 -24.29 -3.86 -25.95
CA PRO A 312 -23.95 -5.27 -25.78
C PRO A 312 -25.17 -6.12 -25.42
N ASN A 313 -25.16 -7.38 -25.85
CA ASN A 313 -26.13 -8.38 -25.45
C ASN A 313 -25.93 -8.78 -23.96
N SER A 314 -26.93 -9.36 -23.31
CA SER A 314 -26.88 -9.75 -21.89
C SER A 314 -25.70 -10.68 -21.55
N HIS A 315 -25.35 -11.58 -22.48
CA HIS A 315 -24.18 -12.45 -22.34
C HIS A 315 -22.85 -11.67 -22.41
N GLN A 316 -22.72 -10.75 -23.38
CA GLN A 316 -21.54 -9.89 -23.53
C GLN A 316 -21.35 -9.00 -22.31
N TRP A 317 -22.43 -8.38 -21.82
CA TRP A 317 -22.41 -7.59 -20.59
C TRP A 317 -21.93 -8.39 -19.37
N THR A 318 -22.42 -9.62 -19.22
CA THR A 318 -22.02 -10.48 -18.10
C THR A 318 -20.52 -10.78 -18.15
N PHE A 319 -19.99 -11.15 -19.31
CA PHE A 319 -18.55 -11.40 -19.46
C PHE A 319 -17.71 -10.13 -19.27
N LEU A 320 -18.16 -8.97 -19.76
CA LEU A 320 -17.48 -7.69 -19.57
C LEU A 320 -17.42 -7.28 -18.09
N ILE A 321 -18.53 -7.42 -17.36
CA ILE A 321 -18.58 -7.09 -15.92
C ILE A 321 -17.73 -8.07 -15.11
N ILE A 322 -17.85 -9.37 -15.36
CA ILE A 322 -17.04 -10.38 -14.67
C ILE A 322 -15.55 -10.12 -14.93
N ASN A 323 -15.17 -9.84 -16.18
CA ASN A 323 -13.79 -9.57 -16.53
C ASN A 323 -13.28 -8.27 -15.92
N GLY A 324 -14.11 -7.22 -15.85
CA GLY A 324 -13.77 -5.99 -15.14
C GLY A 324 -13.61 -6.22 -13.63
N LEU A 325 -14.55 -6.91 -13.00
CA LEU A 325 -14.52 -7.13 -11.55
C LEU A 325 -13.36 -8.04 -11.12
N ILE A 326 -13.20 -9.18 -11.79
CA ILE A 326 -12.17 -10.18 -11.43
C ILE A 326 -10.82 -9.78 -12.00
N GLY A 327 -10.76 -9.47 -13.29
CA GLY A 327 -9.50 -9.17 -13.99
C GLY A 327 -8.88 -7.84 -13.57
N THR A 328 -9.68 -6.78 -13.49
CA THR A 328 -9.16 -5.44 -13.15
C THR A 328 -9.30 -5.10 -11.67
N VAL A 329 -10.50 -5.11 -11.09
CA VAL A 329 -10.70 -4.63 -9.71
C VAL A 329 -10.06 -5.57 -8.68
N LEU A 330 -10.34 -6.87 -8.75
CA LEU A 330 -9.76 -7.85 -7.83
C LEU A 330 -8.27 -8.07 -8.13
N GLY A 331 -7.90 -8.18 -9.41
CA GLY A 331 -6.52 -8.34 -9.85
C GLY A 331 -5.60 -7.25 -9.30
N GLU A 332 -5.97 -5.98 -9.45
CA GLU A 332 -5.16 -4.84 -8.97
C GLU A 332 -5.10 -4.76 -7.43
N VAL A 333 -6.17 -5.11 -6.72
CA VAL A 333 -6.15 -5.15 -5.23
C VAL A 333 -5.23 -6.25 -4.73
N LEU A 334 -5.33 -7.45 -5.29
CA LEU A 334 -4.46 -8.56 -4.93
C LEU A 334 -3.02 -8.26 -5.30
N TRP A 335 -2.78 -7.63 -6.45
CA TRP A 335 -1.45 -7.19 -6.86
C TRP A 335 -0.86 -6.21 -5.85
N LEU A 336 -1.61 -5.17 -5.48
CA LEU A 336 -1.20 -4.20 -4.47
C LEU A 336 -0.92 -4.85 -3.11
N TRP A 337 -1.75 -5.81 -2.71
CA TRP A 337 -1.54 -6.55 -1.47
C TRP A 337 -0.28 -7.43 -1.54
N GLY A 338 0.00 -8.04 -2.70
CA GLY A 338 1.24 -8.74 -2.99
C GLY A 338 2.47 -7.82 -2.90
N CYS A 339 2.40 -6.61 -3.46
CA CYS A 339 3.44 -5.58 -3.32
C CYS A 339 3.68 -5.22 -1.86
N PHE A 340 2.62 -5.06 -1.06
CA PHE A 340 2.72 -4.74 0.36
C PHE A 340 3.33 -5.86 1.20
N LEU A 341 3.04 -7.13 0.89
CA LEU A 341 3.56 -8.29 1.60
C LEU A 341 5.03 -8.60 1.24
N THR A 342 5.43 -8.29 0.01
CA THR A 342 6.78 -8.50 -0.53
C THR A 342 7.52 -7.17 -0.69
N SER A 343 7.72 -6.73 -1.93
CA SER A 343 8.24 -5.43 -2.33
C SER A 343 7.77 -5.12 -3.75
N SER A 344 7.75 -3.85 -4.13
CA SER A 344 7.39 -3.44 -5.50
C SER A 344 8.30 -4.10 -6.55
N LEU A 345 9.58 -4.33 -6.23
CA LEU A 345 10.52 -5.01 -7.13
C LEU A 345 10.11 -6.47 -7.35
N VAL A 346 9.83 -7.23 -6.29
CA VAL A 346 9.38 -8.63 -6.40
C VAL A 346 8.07 -8.72 -7.19
N ALA A 347 7.14 -7.79 -6.96
CA ALA A 347 5.90 -7.72 -7.73
C ALA A 347 6.13 -7.44 -9.22
N THR A 348 7.03 -6.52 -9.59
CA THR A 348 7.35 -6.27 -11.01
C THR A 348 7.96 -7.50 -11.70
N LEU A 349 8.78 -8.27 -10.97
CA LEU A 349 9.33 -9.51 -11.50
C LEU A 349 8.29 -10.61 -11.58
N ALA A 350 7.33 -10.66 -10.66
CA ALA A 350 6.20 -11.58 -10.75
C ALA A 350 5.40 -11.34 -12.05
N VAL A 351 5.15 -10.09 -12.44
CA VAL A 351 4.47 -9.78 -13.72
C VAL A 351 5.20 -10.39 -14.92
N SER A 352 6.53 -10.57 -14.88
CA SER A 352 7.26 -11.24 -15.96
C SER A 352 6.90 -12.73 -16.10
N LEU A 353 6.41 -13.39 -15.04
CA LEU A 353 5.87 -14.76 -15.08
C LEU A 353 4.56 -14.87 -15.87
N THR A 354 3.88 -13.76 -16.14
CA THR A 354 2.69 -13.78 -17.00
C THR A 354 3.01 -14.32 -18.40
N MET A 355 4.25 -14.16 -18.88
CA MET A 355 4.69 -14.74 -20.15
C MET A 355 4.63 -16.27 -20.16
N PRO A 356 5.40 -17.01 -19.32
CA PRO A 356 5.33 -18.46 -19.32
C PRO A 356 3.93 -18.97 -18.95
N MET A 357 3.21 -18.26 -18.08
CA MET A 357 1.82 -18.63 -17.73
C MET A 357 0.86 -18.48 -18.91
N SER A 358 0.96 -17.40 -19.69
CA SER A 358 0.24 -17.24 -20.96
C SER A 358 0.65 -18.32 -21.96
N MET A 359 1.93 -18.72 -21.94
CA MET A 359 2.39 -19.81 -22.81
C MET A 359 1.67 -21.12 -22.53
N VAL A 360 1.64 -21.49 -21.25
CA VAL A 360 0.97 -22.69 -20.76
C VAL A 360 -0.53 -22.61 -21.01
N ALA A 361 -1.16 -21.46 -20.77
CA ALA A 361 -2.59 -21.27 -21.02
C ALA A 361 -2.97 -21.52 -22.48
N ASP A 362 -2.18 -21.05 -23.45
CA ASP A 362 -2.47 -21.33 -24.87
C ASP A 362 -2.27 -22.81 -25.25
N VAL A 363 -1.25 -23.48 -24.70
CA VAL A 363 -1.06 -24.92 -24.94
C VAL A 363 -2.25 -25.72 -24.39
N LEU A 364 -2.74 -25.35 -23.20
CA LEU A 364 -3.85 -26.06 -22.55
C LEU A 364 -5.21 -25.76 -23.19
N LEU A 365 -5.50 -24.48 -23.48
CA LEU A 365 -6.81 -24.05 -23.96
C LEU A 365 -6.97 -24.17 -25.47
N LYS A 366 -5.92 -23.85 -26.24
CA LYS A 366 -5.97 -23.77 -27.71
C LYS A 366 -5.24 -24.92 -28.41
N LYS A 367 -4.51 -25.75 -27.66
CA LYS A 367 -3.69 -26.86 -28.19
C LYS A 367 -2.71 -26.42 -29.30
N VAL A 368 -2.15 -25.22 -29.16
CA VAL A 368 -1.16 -24.68 -30.11
C VAL A 368 0.22 -25.27 -29.82
N GLU A 369 0.90 -25.72 -30.87
CA GLU A 369 2.27 -26.22 -30.79
C GLU A 369 3.28 -25.05 -30.89
N TYR A 370 4.19 -24.95 -29.92
CA TYR A 370 5.23 -23.92 -29.91
C TYR A 370 6.58 -24.47 -30.33
N PRO A 371 7.37 -23.71 -31.11
CA PRO A 371 8.75 -24.10 -31.37
C PRO A 371 9.58 -24.02 -30.09
N CYS A 372 10.55 -24.92 -29.96
CA CYS A 372 11.36 -25.11 -28.75
C CYS A 372 12.02 -23.82 -28.20
N ILE A 373 12.25 -22.82 -29.05
CA ILE A 373 12.88 -21.56 -28.65
C ILE A 373 12.04 -20.76 -27.66
N PHE A 374 10.70 -20.83 -27.74
CA PHE A 374 9.82 -20.14 -26.79
C PHE A 374 9.85 -20.81 -25.41
N TYR A 375 9.94 -22.14 -25.36
CA TYR A 375 10.14 -22.87 -24.10
C TYR A 375 11.54 -22.63 -23.52
N LEU A 376 12.56 -22.43 -24.35
CA LEU A 376 13.88 -22.05 -23.87
C LEU A 376 13.87 -20.65 -23.24
N GLY A 377 13.05 -19.74 -23.78
CA GLY A 377 12.87 -18.37 -23.25
C GLY A 377 12.11 -18.29 -21.92
N SER A 378 11.26 -19.26 -21.58
CA SER A 378 10.56 -19.27 -20.29
C SER A 378 11.46 -19.67 -19.11
N ILE A 379 12.48 -20.49 -19.36
CA ILE A 379 13.44 -20.95 -18.34
C ILE A 379 14.14 -19.78 -17.63
N PRO A 380 14.79 -18.82 -18.32
CA PRO A 380 15.46 -17.70 -17.65
C PRO A 380 14.48 -16.79 -16.89
N MET A 381 13.22 -16.66 -17.33
CA MET A 381 12.21 -15.86 -16.61
C MET A 381 11.83 -16.51 -15.27
N LEU A 382 11.61 -17.83 -15.29
CA LEU A 382 11.37 -18.61 -14.07
C LEU A 382 12.58 -18.58 -13.13
N LEU A 383 13.80 -18.73 -13.67
CA LEU A 383 15.03 -18.62 -12.90
C LEU A 383 15.22 -17.23 -12.30
N ALA A 384 14.94 -16.16 -13.04
CA ALA A 384 15.01 -14.79 -12.53
C ALA A 384 14.05 -14.57 -11.36
N PHE A 385 12.81 -15.03 -11.48
CA PHE A 385 11.84 -14.94 -10.39
C PHE A 385 12.26 -15.75 -9.16
N LEU A 386 12.72 -17.00 -9.36
CA LEU A 386 13.17 -17.86 -8.25
C LEU A 386 14.40 -17.29 -7.55
N THR A 387 15.39 -16.81 -8.30
CA THR A 387 16.61 -16.22 -7.75
C THR A 387 16.32 -14.96 -6.94
N VAL A 388 15.45 -14.07 -7.43
CA VAL A 388 15.09 -12.85 -6.68
C VAL A 388 14.17 -13.16 -5.50
N SER A 389 13.28 -14.15 -5.62
CA SER A 389 12.48 -14.63 -4.49
C SER A 389 13.36 -15.22 -3.38
N LEU A 390 14.41 -15.97 -3.74
CA LEU A 390 15.40 -16.50 -2.80
C LEU A 390 16.27 -15.40 -2.20
N LEU A 391 16.68 -14.40 -2.98
CA LEU A 391 17.43 -13.25 -2.50
C LEU A 391 16.63 -12.44 -1.48
N SER A 392 15.35 -12.19 -1.78
CA SER A 392 14.41 -11.52 -0.86
C SER A 392 14.15 -12.31 0.43
N TYR A 393 14.34 -13.64 0.39
CA TYR A 393 14.28 -14.49 1.58
C TYR A 393 15.54 -14.37 2.46
N TYR A 394 16.72 -14.23 1.85
CA TYR A 394 18.01 -14.07 2.53
C TYR A 394 18.48 -12.60 2.48
N ASP A 395 17.82 -11.73 3.24
CA ASP A 395 18.08 -10.27 3.31
C ASP A 395 19.55 -9.87 3.60
N ASN A 396 20.36 -10.80 4.11
CA ASN A 396 21.75 -10.56 4.52
C ASN A 396 22.80 -11.14 3.54
N TRP A 397 22.38 -11.69 2.40
CA TRP A 397 23.30 -12.36 1.48
C TRP A 397 23.16 -11.79 0.07
N ASP A 398 24.09 -10.89 -0.31
CA ASP A 398 24.21 -10.36 -1.67
C ASP A 398 25.21 -11.19 -2.50
N PRO A 399 24.76 -12.18 -3.29
CA PRO A 399 25.64 -13.06 -4.04
C PRO A 399 26.43 -12.31 -5.12
N VAL A 400 25.87 -11.23 -5.66
CA VAL A 400 26.50 -10.39 -6.69
C VAL A 400 27.65 -9.59 -6.09
N MET A 401 27.45 -8.97 -4.92
CA MET A 401 28.53 -8.24 -4.24
C MET A 401 29.63 -9.19 -3.76
N ASP A 402 29.28 -10.39 -3.30
CA ASP A 402 30.28 -11.42 -2.97
C ASP A 402 31.07 -11.88 -4.19
N LEU A 403 30.42 -12.04 -5.35
CA LEU A 403 31.07 -12.44 -6.58
C LEU A 403 31.95 -11.32 -7.16
N ILE A 404 31.50 -10.07 -7.09
CA ILE A 404 32.30 -8.87 -7.41
C ILE A 404 33.49 -8.75 -6.46
N LYS A 405 33.30 -8.95 -5.14
CA LYS A 405 34.40 -8.96 -4.15
C LYS A 405 35.39 -10.07 -4.46
N ARG A 406 34.93 -11.29 -4.77
CA ARG A 406 35.81 -12.42 -5.17
C ARG A 406 36.54 -12.13 -6.48
N PHE A 407 35.89 -11.52 -7.45
CA PHE A 407 36.49 -11.15 -8.73
C PHE A 407 37.49 -9.99 -8.58
N TYR A 408 37.16 -8.98 -7.77
CA TYR A 408 38.05 -7.88 -7.39
C TYR A 408 39.27 -8.41 -6.63
N ILE A 409 39.07 -9.25 -5.61
CA ILE A 409 40.16 -9.92 -4.88
C ILE A 409 41.01 -10.78 -5.83
N TRP A 410 40.39 -11.47 -6.80
CA TRP A 410 41.11 -12.25 -7.81
C TRP A 410 41.94 -11.37 -8.75
N ILE A 411 41.41 -10.22 -9.17
CA ILE A 411 42.13 -9.20 -9.97
C ILE A 411 43.26 -8.56 -9.16
N CYS A 412 43.01 -8.17 -7.91
CA CYS A 412 44.00 -7.59 -7.00
C CYS A 412 45.06 -8.59 -6.54
N ARG A 413 44.74 -9.89 -6.46
CA ARG A 413 45.75 -10.95 -6.28
C ARG A 413 46.66 -11.09 -7.49
N ARG A 414 46.16 -10.82 -8.69
CA ARG A 414 46.94 -10.85 -9.93
C ARG A 414 47.79 -9.60 -10.12
N ASN A 415 47.40 -8.48 -9.51
CA ASN A 415 48.10 -7.20 -9.58
C ASN A 415 48.51 -6.76 -8.17
N ASN A 416 49.71 -7.17 -7.74
CA ASN A 416 50.27 -7.13 -6.39
C ASN A 416 50.19 -5.77 -5.65
N ARG A 417 48.98 -5.31 -5.30
CA ARG A 417 48.70 -4.12 -4.49
C ARG A 417 47.59 -4.43 -3.49
N SER A 418 48.01 -4.80 -2.28
CA SER A 418 47.16 -4.84 -1.10
C SER A 418 46.60 -3.42 -0.86
N THR A 419 45.31 -3.21 -1.09
CA THR A 419 44.59 -2.01 -0.66
C THR A 419 43.57 -2.46 0.38
N ARG A 420 43.76 -2.01 1.62
CA ARG A 420 42.92 -2.32 2.77
C ARG A 420 41.67 -1.44 2.67
N ILE A 421 40.50 -2.05 2.51
CA ILE A 421 39.20 -1.36 2.50
C ILE A 421 38.79 -1.12 3.97
N PRO A 422 38.36 0.10 4.39
CA PRO A 422 38.13 0.44 5.79
C PRO A 422 36.75 0.05 6.34
N ASP A 423 35.96 -0.73 5.63
CA ASP A 423 34.54 -0.96 5.97
C ASP A 423 34.29 -2.02 7.07
N LEU A 424 35.35 -2.57 7.67
CA LEU A 424 35.23 -3.62 8.70
C LEU A 424 35.16 -3.09 10.15
N GLU A 425 35.49 -1.82 10.41
CA GLU A 425 35.42 -1.27 11.78
C GLU A 425 34.04 -0.70 12.14
N ALA A 426 33.20 -0.38 11.15
CA ALA A 426 31.86 0.19 11.40
C ALA A 426 30.84 -0.86 11.88
N GLU A 427 30.91 -2.11 11.40
CA GLU A 427 29.97 -3.17 11.81
C GLU A 427 30.33 -3.83 13.16
N GLN A 428 31.57 -3.68 13.65
CA GLN A 428 31.97 -4.26 14.94
C GLN A 428 31.71 -3.36 16.17
N THR A 429 31.29 -2.10 15.98
CA THR A 429 31.11 -1.15 17.10
C THR A 429 29.67 -1.03 17.62
N GLU A 430 28.68 -1.68 17.00
CA GLU A 430 27.29 -1.68 17.51
C GLU A 430 27.02 -2.67 18.65
N SER A 431 28.00 -3.47 19.07
CA SER A 431 27.85 -4.36 20.22
C SER A 431 28.93 -4.13 21.26
N LEU A 432 28.92 -2.99 21.95
CA LEU A 432 29.60 -2.89 23.25
C LEU A 432 28.69 -2.23 24.29
N ILE A 433 28.30 -3.06 25.24
CA ILE A 433 27.77 -2.77 26.57
C ILE A 433 28.47 -1.54 27.16
N GLY A 434 27.69 -0.57 27.64
CA GLY A 434 28.19 0.56 28.41
C GLY A 434 28.91 0.07 29.67
N ILE A 435 30.22 0.26 29.69
CA ILE A 435 31.03 0.15 30.90
C ILE A 435 31.13 1.55 31.46
N ASP A 436 30.37 1.76 32.54
CA ASP A 436 30.60 2.81 33.52
C ASP A 436 32.00 2.61 34.11
N SER A 437 32.88 3.58 33.93
CA SER A 437 34.14 3.67 34.66
C SER A 437 34.34 5.12 35.05
N GLY A 438 34.17 5.36 36.34
CA GLY A 438 34.02 6.67 36.95
C GLY A 438 35.20 7.62 36.77
N ASP A 439 34.84 8.91 36.74
CA ASP A 439 35.74 10.01 37.08
C ASP A 439 35.33 10.53 38.47
N HIS A 440 36.07 10.06 39.47
CA HIS A 440 36.34 10.83 40.67
C HIS A 440 37.52 11.75 40.37
N GLU A 441 37.33 13.08 40.39
CA GLU A 441 38.35 14.03 40.83
C GLU A 441 37.74 15.42 41.05
N ALA A 442 37.47 15.75 42.32
CA ALA A 442 37.76 17.01 43.02
C ALA A 442 37.22 16.96 44.46
#